data_AF-A0A6H3FBF2-F1
#
_entry.id   AF-A0A6H3FBF2-F1
#
_cell.length_a   1.000
_cell.length_b   1.000
_cell.length_c   1.000
_cell.angle_alpha   90.00
_cell.angle_beta   90.00
_cell.angle_gamma   90.00
#
_symmetry.space_group_name_H-M   'P 1'
#
loop_
_entity.id
_entity.type
_entity.pdbx_description
1 polymer ?
#
loop_
_entity_poly.entity_id
_entity_poly.type
_entity_poly.pdbx_seq_one_letter_code
_entity_poly.pdbx_strand_id
1 'polypeptide(L)'
;MDNRFGTTEDMIIQPVEENGATYMLAIDKAGLYMTTATYVGSVMADRNRYSSDRKGVKARLVALGLDPEELLNANQHRIKSETVSTKKVNPLKASKRGSKG
;
A
#
# COMPACT_ATOMS: atom_id res chain seq x y z
N MET A 1 -16.47 0.94 -7.46
CA MET A 1 -16.28 1.20 -6.02
C MET A 1 -14.78 1.14 -5.78
N ASP A 2 -14.13 2.26 -5.49
CA ASP A 2 -12.68 2.27 -5.28
C ASP A 2 -12.37 1.59 -3.95
N ASN A 3 -11.74 0.41 -4.03
CA ASN A 3 -11.34 -0.36 -2.88
C ASN A 3 -10.09 0.28 -2.25
N ARG A 4 -10.32 1.22 -1.32
CA ARG A 4 -9.26 1.96 -0.65
C ARG A 4 -8.68 1.21 0.56
N PHE A 5 -9.44 0.29 1.14
CA PHE A 5 -9.12 -0.39 2.40
C PHE A 5 -8.61 -1.82 2.21
N GLY A 6 -9.10 -2.54 1.19
CA GLY A 6 -8.62 -3.88 0.86
C GLY A 6 -7.28 -3.86 0.13
N THR A 7 -6.74 -5.06 -0.13
CA THR A 7 -5.63 -5.24 -1.05
C THR A 7 -6.20 -5.38 -2.47
N THR A 8 -5.68 -4.59 -3.40
CA THR A 8 -6.08 -4.69 -4.82
C THR A 8 -5.13 -5.59 -5.58
N GLU A 9 -5.59 -6.18 -6.68
CA GLU A 9 -4.77 -7.08 -7.51
C GLU A 9 -3.49 -6.40 -8.01
N ASP A 10 -3.55 -5.09 -8.30
CA ASP A 10 -2.40 -4.29 -8.72
C ASP A 10 -1.26 -4.28 -7.69
N MET A 11 -1.60 -4.43 -6.41
CA MET A 11 -0.64 -4.41 -5.29
C MET A 11 0.05 -5.76 -5.09
N ILE A 12 -0.44 -6.83 -5.72
CA ILE A 12 0.09 -8.18 -5.58
C ILE A 12 1.36 -8.31 -6.41
N ILE A 13 2.43 -8.80 -5.78
CA ILE A 13 3.70 -9.12 -6.45
C ILE A 13 3.68 -10.57 -6.91
N GLN A 14 3.54 -11.50 -5.97
CA GLN A 14 3.60 -12.94 -6.22
C GLN A 14 2.94 -13.75 -5.08
N PRO A 15 2.48 -14.98 -5.35
CA PRO A 15 2.17 -15.94 -4.30
C PRO A 15 3.45 -16.42 -3.61
N VAL A 16 3.35 -16.72 -2.32
CA VAL A 16 4.43 -17.22 -1.47
C VAL A 16 3.87 -18.35 -0.62
N GLU A 17 4.50 -19.52 -0.66
CA GLU A 17 4.16 -20.63 0.23
C GLU A 17 5.02 -20.59 1.48
N GLU A 18 4.38 -20.63 2.64
CA GLU A 18 5.06 -20.66 3.93
C GLU A 18 4.34 -21.61 4.88
N ASN A 19 5.09 -22.56 5.46
CA ASN A 19 4.57 -23.55 6.41
C ASN A 19 3.32 -24.30 5.91
N GLY A 20 3.21 -24.56 4.61
CA GLY A 20 2.08 -25.25 3.99
C GLY A 20 0.83 -24.37 3.77
N ALA A 21 0.94 -23.05 3.98
CA ALA A 21 -0.09 -22.08 3.67
C ALA A 21 0.34 -21.17 2.51
N THR A 22 -0.58 -20.94 1.57
CA THR A 22 -0.36 -20.00 0.46
C THR A 22 -0.74 -18.59 0.88
N TYR A 23 0.25 -17.71 0.88
CA TYR A 23 0.09 -16.28 1.08
C TYR A 23 0.30 -15.53 -0.23
N MET A 24 -0.24 -14.32 -0.31
CA MET A 24 -0.01 -13.39 -1.41
C MET A 24 0.88 -12.26 -0.89
N LEU A 25 2.06 -12.11 -1.49
CA LEU A 25 2.94 -10.98 -1.21
C LEU A 25 2.40 -9.75 -1.92
N ALA A 26 2.17 -8.69 -1.15
CA ALA A 26 1.69 -7.41 -1.64
C ALA A 26 2.56 -6.24 -1.19
N ILE A 27 2.45 -5.11 -1.88
CA ILE A 27 3.19 -3.88 -1.60
C ILE A 27 2.26 -2.68 -1.47
N ASP A 28 2.54 -1.82 -0.48
CA ASP A 28 1.92 -0.50 -0.38
C ASP A 28 2.91 0.59 0.04
N LYS A 29 2.40 1.81 0.28
CA LYS A 29 3.20 2.96 0.72
C LYS A 29 3.99 2.72 2.03
N ALA A 30 3.54 1.81 2.88
CA ALA A 30 4.20 1.48 4.15
C ALA A 30 5.13 0.27 4.03
N GLY A 31 5.10 -0.47 2.93
CA GLY A 31 6.08 -1.48 2.56
C GLY A 31 5.48 -2.80 2.12
N LEU A 32 6.27 -3.87 2.23
CA LEU A 32 5.87 -5.23 1.91
C LEU A 32 5.03 -5.84 3.03
N TYR A 33 4.00 -6.59 2.65
CA TYR A 33 3.17 -7.34 3.58
C TYR A 33 2.61 -8.62 2.93
N MET A 34 2.26 -9.60 3.74
CA MET A 34 1.68 -10.87 3.29
C MET A 34 0.20 -10.92 3.63
N THR A 35 -0.63 -11.16 2.62
CA THR A 35 -2.08 -11.31 2.79
C THR A 35 -2.56 -12.68 2.32
N THR A 36 -3.83 -12.98 2.52
CA THR A 36 -4.48 -14.17 1.98
C THR A 36 -5.35 -13.79 0.80
N ALA A 37 -5.56 -14.73 -0.14
CA ALA A 37 -6.36 -14.49 -1.34
C ALA A 37 -7.77 -13.97 -1.05
N THR A 38 -8.32 -14.27 0.13
CA THR A 38 -9.62 -13.80 0.62
C THR A 38 -9.75 -12.27 0.71
N TYR A 39 -8.65 -11.55 0.92
CA TYR A 39 -8.64 -10.10 1.04
C TYR A 39 -8.28 -9.38 -0.27
N VAL A 40 -7.85 -10.13 -1.28
CA VAL A 40 -7.49 -9.58 -2.59
C VAL A 40 -8.77 -9.30 -3.37
N GLY A 41 -8.98 -8.06 -3.81
CA GLY A 41 -10.18 -7.64 -4.53
C GLY A 41 -11.44 -7.49 -3.66
N SER A 42 -11.38 -7.89 -2.39
CA SER A 42 -12.49 -7.76 -1.44
C SER A 42 -12.62 -6.34 -0.90
N VAL A 43 -13.85 -5.85 -0.73
CA VAL A 43 -14.15 -4.54 -0.11
C VAL A 43 -13.77 -4.49 1.38
N MET A 44 -13.44 -5.64 1.97
CA MET A 44 -13.03 -5.77 3.37
C MET A 44 -11.63 -5.20 3.59
N ALA A 45 -11.46 -4.50 4.72
CA ALA A 45 -10.15 -4.01 5.13
C ALA A 45 -9.19 -5.19 5.37
N ASP A 46 -8.05 -5.17 4.69
CA ASP A 46 -7.04 -6.20 4.87
C ASP A 46 -6.33 -5.98 6.20
N ARG A 47 -6.59 -6.87 7.17
CA ARG A 47 -5.99 -6.78 8.50
C ARG A 47 -4.47 -6.85 8.42
N ASN A 48 -3.90 -7.63 7.52
CA ASN A 48 -2.44 -7.78 7.39
C ASN A 48 -1.79 -6.53 6.77
N ARG A 49 -2.59 -5.73 6.05
CA ARG A 49 -2.19 -4.39 5.59
C ARG A 49 -2.16 -3.36 6.71
N TYR A 50 -2.94 -3.50 7.77
CA TYR A 50 -2.96 -2.53 8.87
C TYR A 50 -2.35 -3.07 10.18
N SER A 51 -2.03 -4.36 10.23
CA SER A 51 -1.51 -5.03 11.42
C SER A 51 -0.02 -4.76 11.62
N SER A 52 0.38 -4.82 12.89
CA SER A 52 1.78 -4.91 13.32
C SER A 52 2.53 -6.14 12.76
N ASP A 53 1.81 -7.14 12.24
CA ASP A 53 2.38 -8.35 11.63
C ASP A 53 3.30 -8.07 10.44
N ARG A 54 3.25 -6.85 9.89
CA ARG A 54 4.21 -6.34 8.90
C ARG A 54 5.66 -6.41 9.36
N LYS A 55 5.92 -6.27 10.67
CA LYS A 55 7.28 -6.25 11.22
C LYS A 55 8.04 -7.56 10.96
N GLY A 56 7.33 -8.69 10.87
CA GLY A 56 7.94 -10.00 10.63
C GLY A 56 8.12 -10.35 9.15
N VAL A 57 7.48 -9.63 8.23
CA VAL A 57 7.45 -10.01 6.81
C VAL A 57 8.83 -9.98 6.17
N LYS A 58 9.66 -8.98 6.49
CA LYS A 58 11.04 -8.95 5.99
C LYS A 58 11.84 -10.18 6.41
N ALA A 59 11.73 -10.59 7.68
CA ALA A 59 12.42 -11.78 8.19
C ALA A 59 11.90 -13.07 7.55
N ARG A 60 10.58 -13.17 7.33
CA ARG A 60 9.94 -14.30 6.64
C ARG A 60 10.41 -14.40 5.18
N LEU A 61 10.48 -13.29 4.45
CA LEU A 61 11.00 -13.25 3.08
C LEU A 61 12.46 -13.71 3.02
N VAL A 62 13.30 -13.21 3.93
CA VAL A 62 14.71 -13.65 4.02
C VAL A 62 14.81 -15.15 4.33
N ALA A 63 13.97 -15.68 5.22
CA ALA A 63 13.94 -17.12 5.52
C ALA A 63 13.51 -17.98 4.31
N LEU A 64 12.74 -17.40 3.39
CA LEU A 64 12.35 -18.01 2.12
C LEU A 64 13.38 -17.80 1.00
N GLY A 65 14.50 -17.13 1.28
CA GLY A 65 15.55 -16.83 0.30
C GLY A 65 15.22 -15.66 -0.63
N LEU A 66 14.23 -14.84 -0.30
CA LEU A 66 13.84 -13.65 -1.05
C LEU A 66 14.46 -12.39 -0.43
N ASP A 67 14.91 -11.45 -1.27
CA ASP A 67 15.42 -10.15 -0.81
C ASP A 67 14.25 -9.14 -0.69
N PRO A 68 13.89 -8.72 0.55
CA PRO A 68 12.81 -7.77 0.76
C PRO A 68 13.11 -6.36 0.23
N GLU A 69 14.37 -5.93 0.21
CA GLU A 69 14.74 -4.59 -0.29
C GLU A 69 14.67 -4.56 -1.82
N GLU A 70 15.17 -5.60 -2.48
CA GLU A 70 15.08 -5.74 -3.93
C GLU A 70 13.61 -5.83 -4.39
N LEU A 71 12.79 -6.66 -3.73
CA LEU A 71 11.37 -6.78 -4.02
C LEU A 71 10.62 -5.46 -3.84
N LEU A 72 10.96 -4.70 -2.79
CA LEU A 72 10.36 -3.39 -2.57
C LEU A 72 10.75 -2.42 -3.70
N ASN A 73 12.03 -2.36 -4.05
CA ASN A 73 12.55 -1.43 -5.07
C ASN A 73 12.00 -1.76 -6.47
N ALA A 74 12.02 -3.04 -6.86
CA ALA A 74 11.51 -3.51 -8.15
C ALA A 74 10.01 -3.25 -8.32
N ASN A 75 9.22 -3.28 -7.24
CA ASN A 75 7.76 -3.18 -7.29
C ASN A 75 7.20 -1.81 -6.86
N GLN A 76 8.04 -0.78 -6.67
CA GLN A 76 7.54 0.56 -6.29
C GLN A 76 6.52 1.14 -7.27
N HIS A 77 6.63 0.79 -8.56
CA HIS A 77 5.69 1.20 -9.60
C HIS A 77 4.24 0.73 -9.35
N ARG A 78 4.04 -0.33 -8.54
CA ARG A 78 2.72 -0.85 -8.14
C ARG A 78 2.08 -0.07 -7.00
N ILE A 79 2.87 0.71 -6.26
CA ILE A 79 2.35 1.56 -5.20
C ILE A 79 1.57 2.68 -5.87
N LYS A 80 0.22 2.63 -5.75
CA LYS A 80 -0.63 3.76 -6.12
C LYS A 80 -0.28 4.93 -5.21
N SER A 81 0.64 5.76 -5.70
CA SER A 81 0.85 7.09 -5.15
C SER A 81 -0.44 7.84 -5.40
N GLU A 82 -1.33 7.86 -4.41
CA GLU A 82 -2.19 9.02 -4.23
C GLU A 82 -1.24 10.19 -4.05
N THR A 83 -0.75 10.76 -5.15
CA THR A 83 -0.38 12.16 -5.21
C THR A 83 -1.67 12.85 -4.86
N VAL A 84 -1.79 13.19 -3.58
CA VAL A 84 -2.68 14.27 -3.15
C VAL A 84 -2.24 15.43 -4.02
N SER A 85 -2.95 15.66 -5.13
CA SER A 85 -2.85 16.89 -5.89
C SER A 85 -3.26 17.94 -4.87
N THR A 86 -2.24 18.52 -4.23
CA THR A 86 -2.41 19.63 -3.31
C THR A 86 -3.07 20.69 -4.15
N LYS A 87 -4.40 20.77 -3.96
CA LYS A 87 -5.27 21.73 -4.63
C LYS A 87 -4.59 23.07 -4.42
N LYS A 88 -3.94 23.60 -5.47
CA LYS A 88 -3.32 24.93 -5.46
C LYS A 88 -4.45 25.89 -5.08
N VAL A 89 -4.53 26.24 -3.80
CA VAL A 89 -5.37 27.33 -3.33
C VAL A 89 -4.77 28.58 -3.96
N ASN A 90 -5.45 29.10 -4.99
CA ASN A 90 -5.05 30.33 -5.66
C ASN A 90 -5.06 31.48 -4.63
N PRO A 91 -3.91 32.09 -4.31
CA PRO A 91 -3.87 33.20 -3.34
C PRO A 91 -4.56 34.47 -3.85
N LEU A 92 -4.93 34.54 -5.13
CA LEU A 92 -5.56 35.70 -5.76
C LEU A 92 -7.01 35.99 -5.30
N LYS A 93 -7.66 35.06 -4.59
CA LYS A 93 -9.04 35.27 -4.07
C LYS A 93 -9.10 35.83 -2.64
N ALA A 94 -7.97 35.93 -1.93
CA ALA A 94 -7.92 36.43 -0.56
C ALA A 94 -7.75 37.95 -0.45
N SER A 95 -7.38 38.65 -1.54
CA SER A 95 -6.97 40.06 -1.46
C SER A 95 -8.11 41.09 -1.62
N LYS A 96 -9.40 40.71 -1.69
CA LYS A 96 -10.50 41.67 -1.98
C LYS A 96 -11.46 41.96 -0.83
N ARG A 97 -11.10 41.70 0.43
CA ARG A 97 -11.91 42.08 1.62
C ARG A 97 -11.15 42.97 2.62
N GLY A 98 -10.23 43.80 2.15
CA GLY A 98 -9.46 44.73 2.97
C GLY A 98 -9.55 46.19 2.51
N SER A 99 -10.67 46.61 1.92
CA SER A 99 -10.88 48.02 1.53
C SER A 99 -12.35 48.41 1.67
N LYS A 100 -12.75 48.72 2.91
CA LYS A 100 -13.76 49.74 3.22
C LYS A 100 -13.25 50.50 4.45
N GLY A 101 -12.36 51.46 4.18
CA GLY A 101 -12.36 52.72 4.91
C GLY A 101 -13.34 53.66 4.23
#